data_AF-A0A950VLC7-F1
#
_entry.id   AF-A0A950VLC7-F1
#
_cell.length_a   1.000
_cell.length_b   1.000
_cell.length_c   1.000
_cell.angle_alpha   90.00
_cell.angle_beta   90.00
_cell.angle_gamma   90.00
#
_symmetry.space_group_name_H-M   'P 1'
#
loop_
_entity.id
_entity.type
_entity.pdbx_description
1 polymer ?
#
loop_
_entity_poly.entity_id
_entity_poly.type
_entity_poly.pdbx_seq_one_letter_code
_entity_poly.pdbx_strand_id
1 'polypeptide(L)'
;MNAKRVLGSTVLPILLACGCENLNHTENGALVGGAAGAGAGAVIGHALGNTGAGALVGLAAGAVTGAAVGDHMDKTEKREAAQARAMELSDVVQMTHNHVNDAIIIQQIRSGPTVFHLSGAEITWLKQNGVSDAVIWELQNTANRYPRRVYTAVPVYSDPVYVYDPPPPPVRVGVGFAFRR
;
A
#
# COMPACT_ATOMS: atom_id res chain seq x y z
N MET A 1 -4.90 39.55 22.43
CA MET A 1 -5.99 38.65 21.98
C MET A 1 -5.69 38.37 20.50
N ASN A 2 -5.14 37.24 20.01
CA ASN A 2 -5.64 35.86 20.09
C ASN A 2 -4.55 34.84 19.66
N ALA A 3 -3.63 34.48 20.56
CA ALA A 3 -2.57 33.49 20.29
C ALA A 3 -3.03 32.01 20.41
N LYS A 4 -4.34 31.76 20.56
CA LYS A 4 -4.88 30.42 20.87
C LYS A 4 -5.30 29.59 19.65
N ARG A 5 -5.22 30.12 18.43
CA ARG A 5 -5.74 29.44 17.21
C ARG A 5 -4.68 28.69 16.39
N VAL A 6 -3.39 28.96 16.61
CA VAL A 6 -2.30 28.34 15.81
C VAL A 6 -1.84 26.99 16.39
N LEU A 7 -2.03 26.76 17.69
CA LEU A 7 -1.62 25.51 18.35
C LEU A 7 -2.51 24.29 18.02
N GLY A 8 -3.72 24.50 17.49
CA GLY A 8 -4.63 23.41 17.14
C GLY A 8 -4.44 22.83 15.74
N SER A 9 -3.76 23.56 14.84
CA SER A 9 -3.68 23.22 13.42
C SER A 9 -2.56 22.23 13.06
N THR A 10 -1.53 22.11 13.91
CA THR A 10 -0.36 21.24 13.66
C THR A 10 -0.43 19.90 14.39
N VAL A 11 -1.38 19.72 15.31
CA VAL A 11 -1.55 18.47 16.08
C VAL A 11 -2.44 17.46 15.34
N LEU A 12 -3.38 17.94 14.52
CA LEU A 12 -4.29 17.07 13.75
C LEU A 12 -3.62 16.19 12.68
N PRO A 13 -2.59 16.63 11.91
CA PRO A 13 -1.92 15.74 10.96
C PRO A 13 -1.05 14.67 11.63
N ILE A 14 -0.57 14.90 12.85
CA ILE A 14 0.24 13.94 13.61
C ILE A 14 -0.60 12.76 14.15
N LEU A 15 -1.87 12.98 14.48
CA LEU A 15 -2.76 11.89 14.90
C LEU A 15 -3.26 11.02 13.73
N LEU A 16 -3.41 11.57 12.52
CA LEU A 16 -3.76 10.77 11.33
C LEU A 16 -2.59 9.88 10.84
N ALA A 17 -1.35 10.20 11.21
CA ALA A 17 -0.17 9.42 10.83
C ALA A 17 0.02 8.13 11.64
N CYS A 18 -0.71 7.93 12.75
CA CYS A 18 -0.54 6.77 13.63
C CYS A 18 -1.46 5.58 13.31
N GLY A 19 -2.27 5.64 12.23
CA GLY A 19 -3.23 4.59 11.85
C GLY A 19 -2.90 3.83 10.55
N CYS A 20 -1.78 4.13 9.89
CA CYS A 20 -1.54 3.74 8.50
C CYS A 20 -0.70 2.47 8.33
N GLU A 21 -1.05 1.36 8.98
CA GLU A 21 -0.41 0.07 8.65
C GLU A 21 -1.38 -1.05 8.25
N ASN A 22 -2.70 -0.94 8.51
CA ASN A 22 -3.63 -2.02 8.14
C ASN A 22 -5.11 -1.58 8.03
N LEU A 23 -5.41 -0.55 7.23
CA LEU A 23 -6.79 -0.11 6.98
C LEU A 23 -7.45 -1.01 5.92
N ASN A 24 -8.64 -1.56 6.22
CA ASN A 24 -9.42 -2.32 5.24
C ASN A 24 -9.93 -1.39 4.12
N HIS A 25 -10.33 -1.94 2.96
CA HIS A 25 -10.85 -1.14 1.85
C HIS A 25 -12.10 -0.35 2.26
N THR A 26 -12.90 -0.87 3.19
CA THR A 26 -14.02 -0.15 3.83
C THR A 26 -13.58 1.14 4.51
N GLU A 27 -12.60 1.08 5.40
CA GLU A 27 -12.14 2.26 6.16
C GLU A 27 -11.43 3.26 5.26
N ASN A 28 -10.60 2.77 4.34
CA ASN A 28 -9.93 3.64 3.38
C ASN A 28 -10.93 4.30 2.42
N GLY A 29 -11.93 3.55 1.95
CA GLY A 29 -13.03 4.06 1.15
C GLY A 29 -13.85 5.12 1.90
N ALA A 30 -14.17 4.88 3.17
CA ALA A 30 -14.88 5.84 4.01
C ALA A 30 -14.05 7.11 4.27
N LEU A 31 -12.76 6.98 4.51
CA LEU A 31 -11.86 8.10 4.76
C LEU A 31 -11.66 8.94 3.50
N VAL A 32 -11.32 8.31 2.38
CA VAL A 32 -11.11 8.99 1.10
C VAL A 32 -12.42 9.57 0.56
N GLY A 33 -13.51 8.79 0.60
CA GLY A 33 -14.84 9.23 0.20
C GLY A 33 -15.35 10.36 1.08
N GLY A 34 -15.14 10.28 2.40
CA GLY A 34 -15.51 11.31 3.37
C GLY A 34 -14.70 12.59 3.21
N ALA A 35 -13.38 12.49 3.01
CA ALA A 35 -12.53 13.66 2.76
C ALA A 35 -12.86 14.34 1.42
N ALA A 36 -13.03 13.56 0.36
CA ALA A 36 -13.42 14.06 -0.96
C ALA A 36 -14.81 14.68 -0.94
N GLY A 37 -15.76 14.01 -0.28
CA GLY A 37 -17.13 14.50 -0.09
C GLY A 37 -17.17 15.77 0.76
N ALA A 38 -16.38 15.86 1.82
CA ALA A 38 -16.27 17.05 2.64
C ALA A 38 -15.72 18.25 1.85
N GLY A 39 -14.69 18.03 1.03
CA GLY A 39 -14.13 19.06 0.16
C GLY A 39 -15.14 19.57 -0.87
N ALA A 40 -15.79 18.67 -1.60
CA ALA A 40 -16.82 19.04 -2.58
C ALA A 40 -18.03 19.73 -1.91
N GLY A 41 -18.48 19.18 -0.78
CA GLY A 41 -19.57 19.73 0.02
C GLY A 41 -19.23 21.10 0.60
N ALA A 42 -17.98 21.34 0.99
CA ALA A 42 -17.53 22.65 1.46
C ALA A 42 -17.61 23.70 0.34
N VAL A 43 -17.18 23.36 -0.88
CA VAL A 43 -17.25 24.29 -2.04
C VAL A 43 -18.70 24.62 -2.38
N ILE A 44 -19.57 23.63 -2.46
CA ILE A 44 -21.00 23.83 -2.77
C ILE A 44 -21.68 24.59 -1.63
N GLY A 45 -21.40 24.20 -0.38
CA GLY A 45 -21.91 24.88 0.81
C GLY A 45 -21.44 26.34 0.89
N HIS A 46 -20.21 26.63 0.45
CA HIS A 46 -19.68 27.98 0.39
C HIS A 46 -20.50 28.86 -0.56
N ALA A 47 -20.87 28.34 -1.73
CA ALA A 47 -21.74 29.04 -2.68
C ALA A 47 -23.15 29.32 -2.11
N LEU A 48 -23.64 28.46 -1.21
CA LEU A 48 -24.93 28.59 -0.53
C LEU A 48 -24.86 29.38 0.79
N GLY A 49 -23.70 29.96 1.12
CA GLY A 49 -23.48 30.74 2.34
C GLY A 49 -23.27 29.91 3.61
N ASN A 50 -23.14 28.58 3.51
CA ASN A 50 -22.90 27.69 4.63
C ASN A 50 -21.90 26.57 4.30
N THR A 51 -20.61 26.95 4.25
CA THR A 51 -19.47 26.05 4.03
C THR A 51 -19.44 24.88 5.01
N GLY A 52 -19.75 25.12 6.29
CA GLY A 52 -19.68 24.11 7.34
C GLY A 52 -20.76 23.03 7.21
N ALA A 53 -22.00 23.43 6.91
CA ALA A 53 -23.08 22.48 6.68
C ALA A 53 -22.83 21.66 5.41
N GLY A 54 -22.38 22.30 4.33
CA GLY A 54 -22.04 21.59 3.10
C GLY A 54 -20.90 20.59 3.29
N ALA A 55 -19.85 20.97 4.01
CA ALA A 55 -18.73 20.08 4.32
C ALA A 55 -19.16 18.88 5.17
N LEU A 56 -20.00 19.09 6.19
CA LEU A 56 -20.46 18.02 7.08
C LEU A 56 -21.37 17.02 6.35
N VAL A 57 -22.28 17.53 5.51
CA VAL A 57 -23.17 16.69 4.70
C VAL A 57 -22.37 15.92 3.66
N GLY A 58 -21.43 16.59 2.98
CA GLY A 58 -20.55 15.95 2.01
C GLY A 58 -19.65 14.89 2.64
N LEU A 59 -19.14 15.13 3.86
CA LEU A 59 -18.38 14.14 4.63
C LEU A 59 -19.25 12.92 4.92
N ALA A 60 -20.42 13.11 5.52
CA ALA A 60 -21.30 12.01 5.91
C ALA A 60 -21.73 11.18 4.69
N ALA A 61 -22.16 11.84 3.61
CA ALA A 61 -22.55 11.17 2.38
C ALA A 61 -21.37 10.42 1.73
N GLY A 62 -20.23 11.10 1.58
CA GLY A 62 -19.02 10.52 0.98
C GLY A 62 -18.44 9.36 1.79
N ALA A 63 -18.48 9.44 3.12
CA ALA A 63 -18.00 8.40 4.01
C ALA A 63 -18.90 7.15 3.96
N VAL A 64 -20.23 7.32 3.97
CA VAL A 64 -21.17 6.20 3.86
C VAL A 64 -21.03 5.51 2.49
N THR A 65 -21.00 6.28 1.40
CA THR A 65 -20.83 5.71 0.06
C THR A 65 -19.47 5.03 -0.08
N GLY A 66 -18.40 5.66 0.39
CA GLY A 66 -17.05 5.09 0.36
C GLY A 66 -16.91 3.82 1.20
N ALA A 67 -17.53 3.77 2.38
CA ALA A 67 -17.57 2.58 3.22
C ALA A 67 -18.31 1.42 2.53
N ALA A 68 -19.46 1.70 1.92
CA ALA A 68 -20.25 0.68 1.24
C ALA A 68 -19.47 0.04 0.07
N VAL A 69 -18.83 0.86 -0.76
CA VAL A 69 -17.99 0.37 -1.87
C VAL A 69 -16.79 -0.43 -1.34
N GLY A 70 -16.14 0.07 -0.29
CA GLY A 70 -15.01 -0.62 0.33
C GLY A 70 -15.38 -2.00 0.91
N ASP A 71 -16.57 -2.16 1.51
CA ASP A 71 -17.05 -3.46 2.02
C ASP A 71 -17.24 -4.48 0.89
N HIS A 72 -17.70 -4.02 -0.28
CA HIS A 72 -17.76 -4.87 -1.47
C HIS A 72 -16.37 -5.28 -1.96
N MET A 73 -15.39 -4.37 -1.92
CA MET A 73 -14.00 -4.66 -2.30
C MET A 73 -13.35 -5.64 -1.32
N ASP A 74 -13.51 -5.45 -0.01
CA ASP A 74 -12.99 -6.36 1.02
C ASP A 74 -13.52 -7.80 0.86
N LYS A 75 -14.80 -7.95 0.46
CA LYS A 75 -15.39 -9.26 0.16
C LYS A 75 -14.86 -9.86 -1.12
N THR A 76 -14.57 -9.03 -2.11
CA THR A 76 -14.06 -9.46 -3.42
C THR A 76 -12.62 -9.93 -3.27
N GLU A 77 -11.78 -9.17 -2.59
CA GLU A 77 -10.37 -9.52 -2.35
C GLU A 77 -10.24 -10.83 -1.57
N LYS A 78 -11.07 -11.05 -0.54
CA LYS A 78 -11.12 -12.34 0.19
C LYS A 78 -11.49 -13.51 -0.71
N ARG A 79 -12.40 -13.30 -1.66
CA ARG A 79 -12.81 -14.33 -2.63
C ARG A 79 -11.74 -14.55 -3.69
N GLU A 80 -11.13 -13.49 -4.20
CA GLU A 80 -10.05 -13.56 -5.17
C GLU A 80 -8.82 -14.25 -4.58
N ALA A 81 -8.44 -13.96 -3.34
CA ALA A 81 -7.35 -14.66 -2.65
C ALA A 81 -7.64 -16.16 -2.48
N ALA A 82 -8.89 -16.54 -2.18
CA ALA A 82 -9.30 -17.94 -2.13
C ALA A 82 -9.32 -18.59 -3.52
N GLN A 83 -9.76 -17.87 -4.56
CA GLN A 83 -9.79 -18.35 -5.95
C GLN A 83 -8.40 -18.51 -6.54
N ALA A 84 -7.48 -17.57 -6.29
CA ALA A 84 -6.09 -17.65 -6.73
C ALA A 84 -5.40 -18.90 -6.16
N ARG A 85 -5.65 -19.21 -4.87
CA ARG A 85 -5.16 -20.44 -4.24
C ARG A 85 -5.74 -21.69 -4.89
N ALA A 86 -7.05 -21.70 -5.18
CA ALA A 86 -7.71 -22.83 -5.83
C ALA A 86 -7.20 -23.05 -7.27
N MET A 87 -6.95 -21.97 -8.02
CA MET A 87 -6.41 -22.03 -9.37
C MET A 87 -5.02 -22.65 -9.39
N GLU A 88 -4.15 -22.29 -8.44
CA GLU A 88 -2.81 -22.91 -8.36
C GLU A 88 -2.85 -24.38 -7.93
N LEU A 89 -3.72 -24.77 -7.01
CA LEU A 89 -3.90 -26.18 -6.66
C LEU A 89 -4.41 -26.98 -7.86
N SER A 90 -5.27 -26.38 -8.68
CA SER A 90 -5.74 -27.01 -9.92
C SER A 90 -4.64 -27.14 -10.98
N ASP A 91 -3.71 -26.19 -11.06
CA ASP A 91 -2.53 -26.28 -11.93
C ASP A 91 -1.63 -27.47 -11.51
N VAL A 92 -1.41 -27.65 -10.20
CA VAL A 92 -0.67 -28.82 -9.69
C VAL A 92 -1.34 -30.13 -10.07
N VAL A 93 -2.66 -30.22 -9.89
CA VAL A 93 -3.44 -31.40 -10.30
C VAL A 93 -3.39 -31.62 -11.80
N GLN A 94 -3.44 -30.56 -12.60
CA GLN A 94 -3.35 -30.64 -14.04
C GLN A 94 -1.97 -31.13 -14.50
N MET A 95 -0.88 -30.65 -13.89
CA MET A 95 0.46 -31.16 -14.12
C MET A 95 0.55 -32.66 -13.80
N THR A 96 -0.06 -33.09 -12.69
CA THR A 96 -0.15 -34.51 -12.34
C THR A 96 -0.92 -35.32 -13.39
N HIS A 97 -2.08 -34.83 -13.85
CA HIS A 97 -2.87 -35.50 -14.90
C HIS A 97 -2.16 -35.55 -16.25
N ASN A 98 -1.34 -34.54 -16.56
CA ASN A 98 -0.49 -34.52 -17.75
C ASN A 98 0.73 -35.45 -17.63
N HIS A 99 0.80 -36.26 -16.56
CA HIS A 99 1.92 -37.15 -16.25
C HIS A 99 3.26 -36.39 -16.17
N VAL A 100 3.24 -35.13 -15.73
CA VAL A 100 4.47 -34.37 -15.46
C VAL A 100 5.18 -35.03 -14.28
N ASN A 101 6.51 -35.14 -14.39
CA ASN A 101 7.31 -35.75 -13.33
C ASN A 101 7.25 -34.91 -12.04
N ASP A 102 7.07 -35.59 -10.90
CA ASP A 102 7.02 -34.98 -9.57
C ASP A 102 8.14 -33.98 -9.30
N ALA A 103 9.36 -34.24 -9.76
CA ALA A 103 10.50 -33.32 -9.59
C ALA A 103 10.29 -31.97 -10.30
N ILE A 104 9.59 -31.97 -11.44
CA ILE A 104 9.26 -30.75 -12.19
C ILE A 104 8.12 -30.00 -11.51
N ILE A 105 7.11 -30.72 -11.03
CA ILE A 105 6.00 -30.15 -10.25
C ILE A 105 6.56 -29.46 -8.98
N ILE A 106 7.44 -30.16 -8.26
CA ILE A 106 8.16 -29.63 -7.08
C ILE A 106 8.99 -28.40 -7.46
N GLN A 107 9.70 -28.43 -8.59
CA GLN A 107 10.50 -27.29 -9.04
C GLN A 107 9.63 -26.08 -9.38
N GLN A 108 8.47 -26.30 -10.02
CA GLN A 108 7.50 -25.24 -10.31
C GLN A 108 6.99 -24.60 -9.02
N ILE A 109 6.58 -25.40 -8.03
CA ILE A 109 6.17 -24.96 -6.69
C ILE A 109 7.31 -24.21 -5.95
N ARG A 110 8.57 -24.59 -6.19
CA ARG A 110 9.74 -23.89 -5.64
C ARG A 110 10.00 -22.55 -6.30
N SER A 111 9.76 -22.44 -7.60
CA SER A 111 9.94 -21.20 -8.35
C SER A 111 8.78 -20.23 -8.24
N GLY A 112 7.60 -20.73 -7.88
CA GLY A 112 6.38 -19.93 -7.70
C GLY A 112 6.46 -18.95 -6.53
N PRO A 113 5.84 -17.77 -6.64
CA PRO A 113 5.84 -16.76 -5.58
C PRO A 113 4.82 -17.04 -4.44
N THR A 114 3.98 -18.05 -4.60
CA THR A 114 2.81 -18.33 -3.78
C THR A 114 3.13 -19.25 -2.60
N VAL A 115 2.54 -18.93 -1.43
CA VAL A 115 2.70 -19.74 -0.21
C VAL A 115 1.41 -20.53 0.04
N PHE A 116 1.50 -21.85 -0.18
CA PHE A 116 0.37 -22.76 0.03
C PHE A 116 0.17 -23.07 1.51
N HIS A 117 -1.05 -22.91 2.00
CA HIS A 117 -1.46 -23.30 3.34
C HIS A 117 -2.51 -24.41 3.23
N LEU A 118 -2.05 -25.66 3.20
CA LEU A 118 -2.92 -26.81 3.00
C LEU A 118 -3.69 -27.17 4.28
N SER A 119 -5.01 -27.22 4.18
CA SER A 119 -5.92 -27.81 5.17
C SER A 119 -6.02 -29.33 5.00
N GLY A 120 -6.52 -30.04 6.02
CA GLY A 120 -6.72 -31.49 5.97
C GLY A 120 -7.56 -31.95 4.77
N ALA A 121 -8.59 -31.17 4.39
CA ALA A 121 -9.45 -31.48 3.25
C ALA A 121 -8.73 -31.32 1.90
N GLU A 122 -7.88 -30.31 1.76
CA GLU A 122 -7.12 -30.06 0.52
C GLU A 122 -6.04 -31.13 0.31
N ILE A 123 -5.42 -31.62 1.37
CA ILE A 123 -4.48 -32.75 1.31
C ILE A 123 -5.19 -34.00 0.81
N THR A 124 -6.37 -34.32 1.36
CA THR A 124 -7.16 -35.46 0.91
C THR A 124 -7.61 -35.29 -0.54
N TRP A 125 -8.04 -34.09 -0.93
CA TRP A 125 -8.42 -33.79 -2.32
C TRP A 125 -7.24 -33.97 -3.28
N LEU A 126 -6.05 -33.46 -2.95
CA LEU A 126 -4.84 -33.65 -3.77
C LEU A 126 -4.49 -35.13 -3.91
N LYS A 127 -4.53 -35.90 -2.82
CA LYS A 127 -4.31 -37.36 -2.86
C LYS A 127 -5.33 -38.07 -3.74
N GLN A 128 -6.60 -37.69 -3.66
CA GLN A 128 -7.66 -38.28 -4.48
C GLN A 128 -7.50 -37.95 -5.97
N ASN A 129 -6.92 -36.80 -6.30
CA ASN A 129 -6.59 -36.40 -7.67
C ASN A 129 -5.24 -36.97 -8.16
N GLY A 130 -4.61 -37.87 -7.41
CA GLY A 130 -3.40 -38.58 -7.83
C GLY A 130 -2.09 -37.82 -7.60
N VAL A 131 -2.13 -36.68 -6.91
CA VAL A 131 -0.92 -35.92 -6.55
C VAL A 131 -0.11 -36.72 -5.53
N SER A 132 1.20 -36.85 -5.77
CA SER A 132 2.06 -37.69 -4.94
C SER A 132 2.36 -37.07 -3.57
N ASP A 133 2.69 -37.93 -2.60
CA ASP A 133 3.03 -37.50 -1.23
C ASP A 133 4.24 -36.55 -1.19
N ALA A 134 5.19 -36.70 -2.13
CA ALA A 134 6.36 -35.82 -2.23
C ALA A 134 5.97 -34.40 -2.67
N VAL A 135 5.05 -34.27 -3.63
CA VAL A 135 4.52 -32.98 -4.07
C VAL A 135 3.69 -32.33 -2.96
N ILE A 136 2.82 -33.10 -2.30
CA ILE A 136 2.01 -32.60 -1.17
C ILE A 136 2.90 -32.12 -0.02
N TRP A 137 3.95 -32.87 0.30
CA TRP A 137 4.95 -32.47 1.29
C TRP A 137 5.62 -31.15 0.89
N GLU A 138 5.99 -30.98 -0.37
CA GLU A 138 6.59 -29.73 -0.84
C GLU A 138 5.60 -28.55 -0.76
N LEU A 139 4.33 -28.76 -1.11
CA LEU A 139 3.28 -27.75 -0.94
C LEU A 139 3.14 -27.35 0.52
N GLN A 140 3.12 -28.30 1.47
CA GLN A 140 3.09 -28.00 2.91
C GLN A 140 4.36 -27.27 3.37
N ASN A 141 5.52 -27.67 2.87
CA ASN A 141 6.79 -27.06 3.21
C ASN A 141 6.89 -25.61 2.70
N THR A 142 6.09 -25.26 1.69
CA THR A 142 5.98 -23.89 1.18
C THR A 142 5.45 -22.94 2.28
N ALA A 143 4.47 -23.35 3.09
CA ALA A 143 3.99 -22.59 4.26
C ALA A 143 5.11 -22.30 5.28
N ASN A 144 6.03 -23.25 5.43
CA ASN A 144 7.15 -23.17 6.36
C ASN A 144 8.41 -22.56 5.73
N ARG A 145 8.36 -22.11 4.46
CA ARG A 145 9.42 -21.27 3.91
C ARG A 145 9.40 -19.98 4.69
N TYR A 146 10.29 -19.89 5.66
CA TYR A 146 10.55 -18.69 6.45
C TYR A 146 10.48 -17.48 5.52
N PRO A 147 9.65 -16.46 5.81
CA PRO A 147 9.67 -15.25 5.03
C PRO A 147 11.11 -14.77 5.07
N ARG A 148 11.77 -14.73 3.91
CA ARG A 148 13.08 -14.11 3.79
C ARG A 148 12.81 -12.66 4.15
N ARG A 149 13.06 -12.30 5.41
CA ARG A 149 13.11 -10.91 5.84
C ARG A 149 14.16 -10.29 4.93
N VAL A 150 13.70 -9.60 3.90
CA VAL A 150 14.55 -8.71 3.13
C VAL A 150 14.94 -7.69 4.18
N TYR A 151 16.17 -7.83 4.69
CA TYR A 151 16.85 -6.71 5.32
C TYR A 151 16.89 -5.65 4.22
N THR A 152 15.92 -4.74 4.24
CA THR A 152 16.11 -3.46 3.58
C THR A 152 17.41 -2.95 4.18
N ALA A 153 18.41 -2.76 3.34
CA ALA A 153 19.62 -2.07 3.78
C ALA A 153 19.13 -0.80 4.49
N VAL A 154 19.54 -0.62 5.74
CA VAL A 154 19.33 0.62 6.48
C VAL A 154 19.63 1.74 5.47
N PRO A 155 18.71 2.69 5.21
CA PRO A 155 18.98 3.73 4.24
C PRO A 155 20.28 4.42 4.66
N VAL A 156 21.35 4.22 3.89
CA VAL A 156 22.59 4.96 4.07
C VAL A 156 22.20 6.40 3.78
N TYR A 157 22.15 7.22 4.82
CA TYR A 157 22.08 8.66 4.67
C TYR A 157 23.36 9.06 3.95
N SER A 158 23.32 9.17 2.62
CA SER A 158 24.37 9.84 1.88
C SER A 158 24.30 11.30 2.28
N ASP A 159 25.20 11.72 3.16
CA ASP A 159 25.40 13.13 3.46
C ASP A 159 25.47 13.89 2.11
N PRO A 160 24.60 14.90 1.89
CA PRO A 160 24.66 15.66 0.65
C PRO A 160 26.05 16.28 0.56
N VAL A 161 26.77 15.95 -0.52
CA VAL A 161 28.05 16.58 -0.83
C VAL A 161 27.77 18.07 -1.04
N TYR A 162 28.15 18.90 -0.07
CA TYR A 162 28.14 20.34 -0.22
C TYR A 162 29.15 20.71 -1.30
N VAL A 163 28.66 20.97 -2.51
CA VAL A 163 29.44 21.68 -3.53
C VAL A 163 29.60 23.11 -3.03
N TYR A 164 30.73 23.39 -2.39
CA TYR A 164 31.12 24.76 -2.10
C TYR A 164 31.45 25.43 -3.44
N ASP A 165 30.55 26.27 -3.93
CA ASP A 165 30.92 27.25 -4.95
C ASP A 165 32.03 28.13 -4.38
N PRO A 166 33.18 28.28 -5.07
CA PRO A 166 34.23 29.18 -4.62
C PRO A 166 33.65 30.60 -4.51
N PRO A 167 33.94 31.34 -3.42
CA PRO A 167 33.40 32.67 -3.22
C PRO A 167 33.75 33.56 -4.42
N PRO A 168 32.80 34.35 -4.95
CA PRO A 168 33.03 35.16 -6.13
C PRO A 168 34.22 36.12 -5.89
N PRO A 169 35.09 36.31 -6.88
CA PRO A 169 36.24 37.20 -6.73
C PRO A 169 35.75 38.61 -6.40
N PRO A 170 36.43 39.33 -5.49
CA PRO A 170 36.02 40.67 -5.10
C PRO A 170 36.02 41.60 -6.31
N VAL A 171 34.85 42.21 -6.58
CA VAL A 171 34.71 43.26 -7.59
C VAL A 171 35.48 44.50 -7.15
N ARG A 172 36.63 44.76 -7.78
CA ARG A 172 37.40 45.99 -7.54
C ARG A 172 36.77 47.12 -8.38
N VAL A 173 35.86 47.88 -7.78
CA VAL A 173 35.31 49.09 -8.40
C VAL A 173 36.32 50.23 -8.22
N GLY A 174 37.11 50.52 -9.25
CA GLY A 174 37.98 51.68 -9.27
C GLY A 174 37.17 52.95 -9.52
N VAL A 175 37.03 53.82 -8.52
CA VAL A 175 36.46 55.16 -8.70
C VAL A 175 37.53 56.07 -9.28
N GLY A 176 37.49 56.29 -10.60
CA GLY A 176 38.35 57.27 -11.27
C GLY A 176 37.85 58.69 -11.04
N PHE A 177 38.56 59.49 -10.26
CA PHE A 177 38.32 60.93 -10.19
C PHE A 177 39.02 61.61 -11.37
N ALA A 178 38.24 62.03 -12.38
CA ALA A 178 38.73 62.86 -13.46
C ALA A 178 38.81 64.32 -12.99
N PHE A 179 40.01 64.81 -12.69
CA PHE A 179 40.27 66.24 -12.53
C PHE A 179 40.37 66.89 -13.93
N ARG A 180 39.37 67.70 -14.28
CA ARG A 180 39.42 68.61 -15.43
C ARG A 180 40.07 69.91 -14.97
N ARG A 181 41.27 70.22 -15.47
CA ARG A 181 41.90 71.54 -15.39
C ARG A 181 41.31 72.47 -16.44
#